data_AF-A0A2H0SIF8-F1
#
_entry.id   AF-A0A2H0SIF8-F1
#
_cell.length_a   1.000
_cell.length_b   1.000
_cell.length_c   1.000
_cell.angle_alpha   90.00
_cell.angle_beta   90.00
_cell.angle_gamma   90.00
#
_symmetry.space_group_name_H-M   'P 1'
#
loop_
_entity.id
_entity.type
_entity.pdbx_description
1 polymer ?
#
loop_
_entity_poly.entity_id
_entity_poly.type
_entity_poly.pdbx_seq_one_letter_code
_entity_poly.pdbx_strand_id
1 'polypeptide(L)'
;EARILAGFKPPLKVVCPGRVYRNEKINKSNHFIFHQYQGLVVLPKVSLKDLFGTFNLLFKKLYGPKTIVRYRNKYYPEVEPGVGADIQCFNCRGKGCSLCKGVGWIEVGGAGITHPNVLKMAGIDNKKWMSFAFALGLDRCVMAKYNITDIRTLLGGNLAYKYYENENLF
;
A
#
# COMPACT_ATOMS: atom_id res chain seq x y z
N GLU A 1 -13.29 0.58 -4.56
CA GLU A 1 -13.37 2.03 -4.85
C GLU A 1 -14.59 2.44 -5.66
N ALA A 2 -14.66 2.11 -6.96
CA ALA A 2 -15.71 2.60 -7.87
C ALA A 2 -17.16 2.42 -7.35
N ARG A 3 -17.50 1.24 -6.82
CA ARG A 3 -18.84 1.00 -6.24
C ARG A 3 -19.15 1.88 -5.02
N ILE A 4 -18.14 2.21 -4.21
CA ILE A 4 -18.32 3.11 -3.05
C ILE A 4 -18.58 4.53 -3.57
N LEU A 5 -17.78 5.00 -4.52
CA LEU A 5 -17.95 6.32 -5.12
C LEU A 5 -19.31 6.48 -5.83
N ALA A 6 -19.83 5.42 -6.45
CA ALA A 6 -21.15 5.44 -7.09
C ALA A 6 -22.33 5.35 -6.12
N GLY A 7 -22.16 4.66 -4.98
CA GLY A 7 -23.23 4.38 -4.02
C GLY A 7 -23.34 5.36 -2.85
N PHE A 8 -22.25 6.05 -2.50
CA PHE A 8 -22.18 6.91 -1.32
C PHE A 8 -21.77 8.34 -1.70
N LYS A 9 -22.45 9.32 -1.12
CA LYS A 9 -22.12 10.74 -1.31
C LYS A 9 -21.00 11.17 -0.35
N PRO A 10 -20.06 12.03 -0.76
CA PRO A 10 -19.07 12.63 0.13
C PRO A 10 -19.71 13.41 1.29
N PRO A 11 -19.02 13.59 2.44
CA PRO A 11 -17.65 13.16 2.73
C PRO A 11 -17.56 11.64 2.97
N LEU A 12 -16.45 11.03 2.55
CA LEU A 12 -16.23 9.60 2.77
C LEU A 12 -14.79 9.29 3.14
N LYS A 13 -14.60 8.30 4.02
CA LYS A 13 -13.31 7.68 4.33
C LYS A 13 -13.56 6.19 4.39
N VAL A 14 -12.94 5.44 3.47
CA VAL A 14 -13.17 3.99 3.36
C VAL A 14 -11.85 3.27 3.15
N VAL A 15 -11.81 2.05 3.67
CA VAL A 15 -10.76 1.08 3.42
C VAL A 15 -11.40 -0.19 2.89
N CYS A 16 -10.80 -0.76 1.86
CA CYS A 16 -11.27 -1.93 1.14
C CYS A 16 -10.16 -2.99 1.16
N PRO A 17 -10.08 -3.83 2.21
CA PRO A 17 -9.26 -5.03 2.16
C PRO A 17 -9.89 -6.03 1.17
N GLY A 18 -9.07 -6.74 0.41
CA GLY A 18 -9.60 -7.76 -0.49
C GLY A 18 -8.53 -8.63 -1.12
N ARG A 19 -8.93 -9.87 -1.43
CA ARG A 19 -8.16 -10.77 -2.28
C ARG A 19 -8.27 -10.32 -3.73
N VAL A 20 -7.13 -10.18 -4.38
CA VAL A 20 -6.98 -9.78 -5.77
C VAL A 20 -6.15 -10.80 -6.54
N TYR A 21 -6.24 -10.74 -7.86
CA TYR A 21 -5.62 -11.69 -8.76
C TYR A 21 -4.83 -10.96 -9.84
N ARG A 22 -3.66 -11.48 -10.20
CA ARG A 22 -2.85 -10.97 -11.30
C ARG A 22 -2.25 -12.12 -12.09
N ASN A 23 -2.23 -11.98 -13.41
CA ASN A 23 -1.50 -12.91 -14.27
C ASN A 23 0.01 -12.68 -14.11
N GLU A 24 0.65 -13.42 -13.21
CA GLU A 24 2.08 -13.34 -12.96
C GLU A 24 2.66 -14.69 -12.53
N LYS A 25 3.90 -14.98 -12.96
CA LYS A 25 4.61 -16.19 -12.54
C LYS A 25 4.97 -16.09 -11.05
N ILE A 26 4.61 -17.13 -10.28
CA ILE A 26 4.97 -17.21 -8.85
C ILE A 26 6.49 -17.22 -8.71
N ASN A 27 6.98 -16.42 -7.78
CA ASN A 27 8.35 -16.45 -7.28
C ASN A 27 8.37 -16.08 -5.79
N LYS A 28 9.55 -15.91 -5.20
CA LYS A 28 9.69 -15.57 -3.77
C LYS A 28 9.05 -14.24 -3.37
N SER A 29 8.86 -13.31 -4.31
CA SER A 29 8.37 -11.95 -4.05
C SER A 29 6.99 -11.65 -4.62
N ASN A 30 6.48 -12.47 -5.55
CA ASN A 30 5.21 -12.27 -6.23
C ASN A 30 4.39 -13.57 -6.27
N HIS A 31 3.08 -13.42 -6.05
CA HIS A 31 2.10 -14.49 -6.14
C HIS A 31 0.91 -14.02 -7.00
N PHE A 32 0.27 -14.93 -7.74
CA PHE A 32 -0.85 -14.60 -8.63
C PHE A 32 -2.17 -14.33 -7.87
N ILE A 33 -2.28 -14.83 -6.63
CA ILE A 33 -3.29 -14.45 -5.63
C ILE A 33 -2.57 -13.68 -4.53
N PHE A 34 -3.09 -12.52 -4.15
CA PHE A 34 -2.59 -11.75 -3.00
C PHE A 34 -3.70 -10.85 -2.46
N HIS A 35 -3.42 -10.16 -1.36
CA HIS A 35 -4.35 -9.29 -0.68
C HIS A 35 -3.90 -7.84 -0.79
N GLN A 36 -4.83 -6.97 -1.16
CA GLN A 36 -4.62 -5.53 -1.17
C GLN A 36 -5.44 -4.87 -0.08
N TYR A 37 -4.96 -3.71 0.35
CA TYR A 37 -5.66 -2.79 1.23
C TYR A 37 -5.73 -1.43 0.55
N GLN A 38 -6.90 -1.13 -0.01
CA GLN A 38 -7.13 0.12 -0.73
C GLN A 38 -7.83 1.13 0.16
N GLY A 39 -7.25 2.30 0.37
CA GLY A 39 -7.85 3.43 1.05
C GLY A 39 -8.32 4.49 0.07
N LEU A 40 -9.46 5.13 0.37
CA LEU A 40 -10.00 6.28 -0.35
C LEU A 40 -10.54 7.29 0.67
N VAL A 41 -10.17 8.54 0.50
CA VAL A 41 -10.64 9.67 1.33
C VAL A 41 -11.14 10.76 0.42
N VAL A 42 -12.41 11.15 0.53
CA VAL A 42 -13.02 12.28 -0.17
C VAL A 42 -13.52 13.30 0.86
N LEU A 43 -12.94 14.50 0.86
CA LEU A 43 -13.29 15.60 1.77
C LEU A 43 -13.24 16.95 1.02
N PRO A 44 -13.78 18.04 1.58
CA PRO A 44 -13.74 19.35 0.91
C PRO A 44 -12.33 19.90 0.71
N LYS A 45 -11.38 19.48 1.57
CA LYS A 45 -9.97 19.85 1.49
C LYS A 45 -9.13 18.60 1.76
N VAL A 46 -8.33 18.21 0.78
CA VAL A 46 -7.39 17.09 0.85
C VAL A 46 -6.15 17.44 0.05
N SER A 47 -4.98 17.09 0.55
CA SER A 47 -3.70 17.35 -0.10
C SER A 47 -2.76 16.15 -0.03
N LEU A 48 -1.65 16.19 -0.79
CA LEU A 48 -0.59 15.18 -0.67
C LEU A 48 0.00 15.13 0.74
N LYS A 49 0.00 16.24 1.49
CA LYS A 49 0.44 16.28 2.88
C LYS A 49 -0.39 15.34 3.76
N ASP A 50 -1.71 15.29 3.52
CA ASP A 50 -2.62 14.42 4.28
C ASP A 50 -2.37 12.94 3.96
N LEU A 51 -2.09 12.63 2.69
CA LEU A 51 -1.69 11.30 2.25
C LEU A 51 -0.36 10.87 2.90
N PHE A 52 0.67 11.73 2.87
CA PHE A 52 1.96 11.44 3.49
C PHE A 52 1.85 11.33 5.02
N GLY A 53 1.02 12.16 5.65
CA GLY A 53 0.69 12.04 7.07
C GLY A 53 0.05 10.70 7.41
N THR A 54 -0.90 10.25 6.58
CA THR A 54 -1.57 8.95 6.71
C THR A 54 -0.57 7.80 6.63
N PHE A 55 0.31 7.81 5.63
CA PHE A 55 1.35 6.78 5.49
C PHE A 55 2.38 6.82 6.62
N ASN A 56 2.84 8.00 7.03
CA ASN A 56 3.78 8.15 8.14
C ASN A 56 3.19 7.57 9.43
N LEU A 57 1.91 7.86 9.73
CA LEU A 57 1.24 7.29 10.90
C LEU A 57 1.10 5.78 10.77
N LEU A 58 0.61 5.29 9.63
CA LEU A 58 0.37 3.87 9.38
C LEU A 58 1.66 3.05 9.51
N PHE A 59 2.73 3.43 8.80
CA PHE A 59 3.97 2.66 8.80
C PHE A 59 4.70 2.73 10.13
N LYS A 60 4.67 3.87 10.85
CA LYS A 60 5.23 3.95 12.21
C LYS A 60 4.44 3.10 13.21
N LYS A 61 3.13 2.96 13.04
CA LYS A 61 2.29 2.06 13.86
C LYS A 61 2.56 0.60 13.55
N LEU A 62 2.88 0.25 12.30
CA LEU A 62 3.15 -1.12 11.89
C LEU A 62 4.58 -1.59 12.21
N TYR A 63 5.58 -0.74 12.01
CA TYR A 63 7.01 -1.11 12.04
C TYR A 63 7.83 -0.30 13.06
N GLY A 64 7.19 0.52 13.87
CA GLY A 64 7.82 1.28 14.95
C GLY A 64 8.29 2.69 14.56
N PRO A 65 8.68 3.51 15.56
CA PRO A 65 8.91 4.95 15.40
C PRO A 65 10.11 5.30 14.50
N LYS A 66 11.07 4.38 14.35
CA LYS A 66 12.29 4.55 13.54
C LYS A 66 12.08 4.28 12.04
N THR A 67 10.85 3.94 11.64
CA THR A 67 10.54 3.64 10.23
C THR A 67 10.80 4.85 9.34
N ILE A 68 11.62 4.64 8.31
CA ILE A 68 11.92 5.65 7.30
C ILE A 68 11.10 5.34 6.05
N VAL A 69 10.31 6.33 5.62
CA VAL A 69 9.47 6.27 4.43
C VAL A 69 9.97 7.30 3.43
N ARG A 70 10.02 6.92 2.15
CA ARG A 70 10.23 7.87 1.05
C ARG A 70 9.09 7.75 0.03
N TYR A 71 8.87 8.84 -0.69
CA TYR A 71 7.87 8.92 -1.74
C TYR A 71 8.57 9.21 -3.07
N ARG A 72 8.26 8.43 -4.11
CA ARG A 72 8.76 8.63 -5.47
C ARG A 72 7.60 8.98 -6.38
N ASN A 73 7.80 9.89 -7.33
CA ASN A 73 6.81 10.12 -8.38
C ASN A 73 6.61 8.83 -9.18
N LYS A 74 5.36 8.43 -9.36
CA LYS A 74 5.02 7.21 -10.08
C LYS A 74 3.65 7.37 -10.73
N TYR A 75 3.57 7.00 -11.99
CA TYR A 75 2.34 7.05 -12.75
C TYR A 75 1.39 5.92 -12.33
N TYR A 76 0.13 6.29 -12.08
CA TYR A 76 -1.01 5.40 -11.90
C TYR A 76 -2.22 6.08 -12.56
N PRO A 77 -2.96 5.43 -13.47
CA PRO A 77 -4.06 6.07 -14.20
C PRO A 77 -5.16 6.70 -13.33
N GLU A 78 -5.34 6.19 -12.11
CA GLU A 78 -6.42 6.57 -11.21
C GLU A 78 -6.11 7.83 -10.38
N VAL A 79 -4.85 8.28 -10.36
CA VAL A 79 -4.39 9.40 -9.53
C VAL A 79 -3.49 10.37 -10.31
N GLU A 80 -3.56 11.65 -9.96
CA GLU A 80 -2.67 12.69 -10.47
C GLU A 80 -2.58 13.85 -9.44
N PRO A 81 -1.40 14.13 -8.85
CA PRO A 81 -0.13 13.42 -9.01
C PRO A 81 -0.12 12.04 -8.33
N GLY A 82 0.54 11.07 -8.98
CA GLY A 82 0.79 9.72 -8.45
C GLY A 82 2.14 9.59 -7.74
N VAL A 83 2.16 8.79 -6.67
CA VAL A 83 3.31 8.54 -5.79
C VAL A 83 3.44 7.05 -5.44
N GLY A 84 4.66 6.53 -5.46
CA GLY A 84 5.02 5.23 -4.87
C GLY A 84 5.58 5.42 -3.46
N ALA A 85 5.01 4.71 -2.48
CA ALA A 85 5.52 4.69 -1.12
C ALA A 85 6.52 3.53 -0.96
N ASP A 86 7.75 3.87 -0.59
CA ASP A 86 8.76 2.88 -0.21
C ASP A 86 9.10 3.01 1.28
N ILE A 87 9.31 1.88 1.95
CA ILE A 87 9.95 1.83 3.27
C ILE A 87 11.42 1.43 3.12
N GLN A 88 12.29 1.94 3.99
CA GLN A 88 13.66 1.45 4.06
C GLN A 88 13.63 -0.06 4.33
N CYS A 89 14.46 -0.82 3.62
CA CYS A 89 14.46 -2.27 3.75
C CYS A 89 14.77 -2.67 5.19
N PHE A 90 13.82 -3.31 5.85
CA PHE A 90 13.91 -3.74 7.24
C PHE A 90 15.01 -4.79 7.47
N ASN A 91 15.34 -5.59 6.45
CA ASN A 91 16.41 -6.59 6.54
C ASN A 91 17.82 -5.97 6.50
N CYS A 92 18.08 -5.06 5.56
CA CYS A 92 19.44 -4.55 5.31
C CYS A 92 19.68 -3.10 5.74
N ARG A 93 18.64 -2.42 6.25
CA ARG A 93 18.66 -1.01 6.68
C ARG A 93 19.27 -0.07 5.63
N GLY A 94 18.91 -0.29 4.36
CA GLY A 94 19.36 0.53 3.24
C GLY A 94 20.65 0.08 2.54
N LYS A 95 21.37 -0.92 3.06
CA LYS A 95 22.63 -1.42 2.44
C LYS A 95 22.43 -2.13 1.09
N GLY A 96 21.22 -2.61 0.81
CA GLY A 96 20.93 -3.50 -0.30
C GLY A 96 21.03 -4.98 0.10
N CYS A 97 20.08 -5.79 -0.36
CA CYS A 97 20.08 -7.25 -0.22
C CYS A 97 19.15 -7.88 -1.27
N SER A 98 19.09 -9.20 -1.33
CA SER A 98 18.23 -9.94 -2.27
C SER A 98 16.76 -9.54 -2.18
N LEU A 99 16.24 -9.31 -0.96
CA LEU A 99 14.84 -8.93 -0.73
C LEU A 99 14.46 -7.59 -1.39
N CYS A 100 15.32 -6.58 -1.27
CA CYS A 100 15.10 -5.26 -1.90
C CYS A 100 15.80 -5.14 -3.27
N LYS A 101 16.27 -6.25 -3.85
CA LYS A 101 16.99 -6.26 -5.14
C LYS A 101 18.17 -5.28 -5.17
N GLY A 102 18.90 -5.17 -4.06
CA GLY A 102 20.07 -4.30 -3.93
C GLY A 102 19.81 -2.81 -3.73
N VAL A 103 18.57 -2.33 -3.84
CA VAL A 103 18.30 -0.87 -3.81
C VAL A 103 18.20 -0.27 -2.40
N GLY A 104 18.04 -1.11 -1.37
CA GLY A 104 17.90 -0.68 0.03
C GLY A 104 16.49 -0.24 0.43
N TRP A 105 15.52 -0.30 -0.49
CA TRP A 105 14.13 0.15 -0.29
C TRP A 105 13.13 -0.88 -0.81
N ILE A 106 11.97 -0.96 -0.16
CA ILE A 106 10.90 -1.87 -0.53
C ILE A 106 9.65 -1.05 -0.83
N GLU A 107 9.16 -1.15 -2.07
CA GLU A 107 7.89 -0.55 -2.47
C GLU A 107 6.73 -1.30 -1.80
N VAL A 108 5.98 -0.58 -0.96
CA VAL A 108 4.87 -1.13 -0.16
C VAL A 108 3.50 -0.76 -0.71
N GLY A 109 3.42 0.24 -1.59
CA GLY A 109 2.18 0.57 -2.27
C GLY A 109 2.25 1.78 -3.20
N GLY A 110 1.17 1.95 -3.95
CA GLY A 110 0.91 3.11 -4.80
C GLY A 110 -0.15 4.01 -4.18
N ALA A 111 -0.08 5.31 -4.46
CA ALA A 111 -1.05 6.27 -3.99
C ALA A 111 -1.02 7.56 -4.81
N GLY A 112 -1.92 8.48 -4.52
CA GLY A 112 -1.90 9.82 -5.08
C GLY A 112 -3.21 10.55 -4.84
N ILE A 113 -3.30 11.75 -5.40
CA ILE A 113 -4.56 12.51 -5.44
C ILE A 113 -5.44 11.89 -6.51
N THR A 114 -6.68 11.52 -6.19
CA THR A 114 -7.58 10.87 -7.15
C THR A 114 -7.79 11.76 -8.38
N HIS A 115 -7.63 11.18 -9.57
CA HIS A 115 -7.71 11.92 -10.82
C HIS A 115 -9.12 12.54 -10.98
N PRO A 116 -9.25 13.82 -11.42
CA PRO A 116 -10.55 14.49 -11.52
C PRO A 116 -11.59 13.75 -12.36
N ASN A 117 -11.17 13.04 -13.42
CA ASN A 117 -12.05 12.20 -14.23
C ASN A 117 -12.70 11.05 -13.44
N VAL A 118 -11.99 10.45 -12.47
CA VAL A 118 -12.55 9.37 -11.62
C VAL A 118 -13.70 9.92 -10.77
N LEU A 119 -13.51 11.11 -10.17
CA LEU A 119 -14.55 11.78 -9.39
C LEU A 119 -15.73 12.18 -10.28
N LYS A 120 -15.47 12.75 -11.46
CA LYS A 120 -16.50 13.14 -12.43
C LYS A 120 -17.34 11.94 -12.87
N MET A 121 -16.71 10.81 -13.16
CA MET A 121 -17.41 9.57 -13.53
C MET A 121 -18.30 9.02 -12.41
N ALA A 122 -17.98 9.34 -11.15
CA ALA A 122 -18.81 8.99 -10.00
C ALA A 122 -19.85 10.06 -9.62
N GLY A 123 -20.00 11.13 -10.42
CA GLY A 123 -20.94 12.21 -10.14
C GLY A 123 -20.51 13.15 -9.00
N ILE A 124 -19.21 13.18 -8.66
CA ILE A 124 -18.65 14.03 -7.61
C ILE A 124 -18.07 15.31 -8.23
N ASP A 125 -18.55 16.46 -7.75
CA ASP A 125 -18.06 17.79 -8.17
C ASP A 125 -16.65 18.06 -7.64
N ASN A 126 -15.68 18.00 -8.55
CA ASN A 126 -14.25 18.19 -8.28
C ASN A 126 -13.87 19.63 -7.88
N LYS A 127 -14.78 20.60 -8.00
CA LYS A 127 -14.59 21.97 -7.46
C LYS A 127 -14.86 22.03 -5.96
N LYS A 128 -15.70 21.12 -5.45
CA LYS A 128 -16.12 21.08 -4.05
C LYS A 128 -15.40 19.99 -3.25
N TRP A 129 -15.01 18.91 -3.92
CA TRP A 129 -14.48 17.71 -3.29
C TRP A 129 -13.10 17.37 -3.84
N MET A 130 -12.17 17.13 -2.93
CA MET A 130 -10.85 16.62 -3.21
C MET A 130 -10.72 15.21 -2.66
N SER A 131 -9.80 14.42 -3.22
CA SER A 131 -9.63 13.03 -2.82
C SER A 131 -8.19 12.58 -2.93
N PHE A 132 -7.77 11.70 -2.02
CA PHE A 132 -6.59 10.85 -2.24
C PHE A 132 -6.99 9.38 -2.12
N ALA A 133 -6.25 8.54 -2.84
CA ALA A 133 -6.36 7.10 -2.74
C ALA A 133 -4.98 6.48 -2.52
N PHE A 134 -4.94 5.32 -1.90
CA PHE A 134 -3.75 4.50 -1.78
C PHE A 134 -4.09 3.01 -1.84
N ALA A 135 -3.14 2.19 -2.26
CA ALA A 135 -3.25 0.73 -2.23
C ALA A 135 -1.95 0.13 -1.72
N LEU A 136 -2.06 -0.71 -0.69
CA LEU A 136 -0.95 -1.45 -0.10
C LEU A 136 -1.07 -2.94 -0.42
N GLY A 137 0.05 -3.61 -0.66
CA GLY A 137 0.09 -5.07 -0.68
C GLY A 137 0.16 -5.60 0.75
N LEU A 138 -0.94 -6.17 1.27
CA LEU A 138 -1.00 -6.68 2.65
C LEU A 138 0.02 -7.78 2.88
N ASP A 139 0.16 -8.71 1.93
CA ASP A 139 1.14 -9.79 1.98
C ASP A 139 2.55 -9.23 2.14
N ARG A 140 2.87 -8.15 1.43
CA ARG A 140 4.17 -7.48 1.55
C ARG A 140 4.35 -6.81 2.90
N CYS A 141 3.28 -6.24 3.47
CA CYS A 141 3.31 -5.70 4.83
C CYS A 141 3.54 -6.78 5.89
N VAL A 142 2.88 -7.94 5.74
CA VAL A 142 3.06 -9.11 6.61
C VAL A 142 4.47 -9.68 6.48
N MET A 143 4.96 -9.87 5.24
CA MET A 143 6.33 -10.30 4.99
C MET A 143 7.34 -9.36 5.65
N ALA A 144 7.08 -8.05 5.61
CA ALA A 144 7.91 -7.06 6.27
C ALA A 144 7.88 -7.18 7.79
N LYS A 145 6.69 -7.30 8.36
CA LYS A 145 6.50 -7.36 9.82
C LYS A 145 7.10 -8.63 10.45
N TYR A 146 7.02 -9.76 9.75
CA TYR A 146 7.42 -11.07 10.26
C TYR A 146 8.66 -11.63 9.58
N ASN A 147 9.44 -10.78 8.89
CA ASN A 147 10.66 -11.16 8.17
C ASN A 147 10.52 -12.39 7.27
N ILE A 148 9.39 -12.49 6.57
CA ILE A 148 9.11 -13.61 5.66
C ILE A 148 9.77 -13.30 4.32
N THR A 149 10.71 -14.15 3.93
CA THR A 149 11.51 -13.94 2.70
C THR A 149 10.91 -14.58 1.45
N ASP A 150 9.82 -15.35 1.61
CA ASP A 150 9.14 -16.05 0.53
C ASP A 150 7.62 -15.94 0.67
N ILE A 151 6.97 -15.25 -0.27
CA ILE A 151 5.52 -15.03 -0.28
C ILE A 151 4.73 -16.35 -0.37
N ARG A 152 5.31 -17.40 -0.96
CA ARG A 152 4.65 -18.71 -1.11
C ARG A 152 4.32 -19.35 0.23
N THR A 153 5.06 -19.00 1.27
CA THR A 153 4.80 -19.45 2.63
C THR A 153 3.43 -18.98 3.15
N LEU A 154 2.94 -17.81 2.71
CA LEU A 154 1.67 -17.27 3.16
C LEU A 154 0.45 -18.05 2.66
N LEU A 155 0.55 -18.67 1.48
CA LEU A 155 -0.56 -19.38 0.82
C LEU A 155 -0.30 -20.87 0.65
N GLY A 156 0.90 -21.36 0.99
CA GLY A 156 1.32 -22.75 0.80
C GLY A 156 0.78 -23.74 1.83
N GLY A 157 0.13 -23.28 2.90
CA GLY A 157 -0.55 -24.15 3.88
C GLY A 157 0.37 -25.04 4.72
N ASN A 158 1.66 -24.74 4.82
CA ASN A 158 2.59 -25.52 5.63
C ASN A 158 2.35 -25.30 7.13
N LEU A 159 1.74 -26.27 7.79
CA LEU A 159 1.40 -26.23 9.23
C LEU A 159 2.64 -26.13 10.14
N ALA A 160 3.81 -26.55 9.67
CA ALA A 160 5.06 -26.45 10.44
C ALA A 160 5.66 -25.03 10.43
N TYR A 161 5.14 -24.11 9.61
CA TYR A 161 5.65 -22.75 9.55
C TYR A 161 5.25 -21.95 10.79
N LYS A 162 6.25 -21.56 11.58
CA LYS A 162 6.06 -20.78 12.81
C LYS A 162 6.35 -19.31 12.55
N TYR A 163 5.31 -18.54 12.23
CA TYR A 163 5.44 -17.11 11.97
C TYR A 163 6.00 -16.32 13.17
N TYR A 164 5.67 -16.76 14.39
CA TYR A 164 6.04 -16.10 15.65
C TYR A 164 7.52 -16.24 16.01
N GLU A 165 8.26 -17.21 15.43
CA GLU A 165 9.72 -17.28 15.64
C GLU A 165 10.45 -16.06 15.06
N ASN A 166 9.77 -15.30 14.18
CA ASN A 166 10.28 -14.06 13.60
C ASN A 166 9.56 -12.80 14.13
N GLU A 167 8.60 -12.94 15.04
CA GLU A 167 7.98 -11.83 15.78
C GLU A 167 9.00 -11.32 16.79
N ASN A 168 9.84 -10.34 16.43
CA ASN A 168 10.58 -9.39 17.31
C ASN A 168 11.72 -8.65 16.58
N LEU A 169 11.66 -8.47 15.26
CA LEU A 169 12.73 -7.81 14.49
C LEU A 169 12.60 -6.28 14.38
N PHE A 170 11.69 -5.66 15.14
CA PHE A 170 11.45 -4.21 15.15
C PHE A 170 11.62 -3.59 16.54
#